data_AF-A0A920NT95-F1
#
_entry.id   AF-A0A920NT95-F1
#
_cell.length_a   1.000
_cell.length_b   1.000
_cell.length_c   1.000
_cell.angle_alpha   90.00
_cell.angle_beta   90.00
_cell.angle_gamma   90.00
#
_symmetry.space_group_name_H-M   'P 1'
#
loop_
_entity.id
_entity.type
_entity.pdbx_description
1 polymer ?
#
loop_
_entity_poly.entity_id
_entity_poly.type
_entity_poly.pdbx_seq_one_letter_code
_entity_poly.pdbx_strand_id
1 'polypeptide(L)'
;MFDCVLPTRNGRNGQLFTSQGVINIQNSRYLDDFSCVDEECNCHLCNDYTKAYLRHLFNINEMLGLRLASLHNITFYMKLMETIRGKINKGEFSKWSVNYLNKYSHDQRM
;
A
#
# COMPACT_ATOMS: atom_id res chain seq x y z
N MET A 1 8.45 -6.07 18.56
CA MET A 1 8.72 -4.76 17.93
C MET A 1 9.37 -5.03 16.58
N PHE A 2 9.00 -4.27 15.54
CA PHE A 2 9.51 -4.47 14.18
C PHE A 2 10.03 -3.14 13.63
N ASP A 3 11.14 -3.21 12.89
CA ASP A 3 11.68 -2.09 12.13
C ASP A 3 12.09 -2.57 10.73
N CYS A 4 11.84 -1.75 9.71
CA CYS A 4 12.20 -2.08 8.34
C CYS A 4 12.17 -0.85 7.42
N VAL A 5 13.13 -0.80 6.48
CA VAL A 5 13.16 0.23 5.42
C VAL A 5 12.18 -0.04 4.28
N LEU A 6 11.65 -1.25 4.18
CA LEU A 6 10.84 -1.75 3.07
C LEU A 6 9.68 -0.84 2.65
N PRO A 7 8.81 -0.32 3.55
CA PRO A 7 7.70 0.55 3.12
C PRO A 7 8.17 1.80 2.37
N THR A 8 9.24 2.43 2.84
CA THR A 8 9.75 3.66 2.21
C THR A 8 10.62 3.37 0.99
N ARG A 9 11.48 2.35 1.05
CA ARG A 9 12.32 1.95 -0.08
C ARG A 9 11.48 1.52 -1.27
N ASN A 10 10.47 0.69 -1.04
CA ASN A 10 9.60 0.18 -2.09
C ASN A 10 8.67 1.28 -2.61
N GLY A 11 8.18 2.17 -1.72
CA GLY A 11 7.40 3.34 -2.11
C GLY A 11 8.16 4.24 -3.08
N ARG A 12 9.43 4.55 -2.80
CA ARG A 12 10.29 5.33 -3.72
C ARG A 12 10.60 4.62 -5.05
N ASN A 13 10.49 3.30 -5.10
CA ASN A 13 10.65 2.51 -6.31
C ASN A 13 9.30 2.19 -7.00
N GLY A 14 8.22 2.86 -6.62
CA GLY A 14 6.91 2.74 -7.27
C GLY A 14 6.11 1.49 -6.89
N GLN A 15 6.56 0.72 -5.89
CA GLN A 15 5.82 -0.43 -5.38
C GLN A 15 5.00 -0.03 -4.14
N LEU A 16 3.67 -0.15 -4.24
CA LEU A 16 2.72 0.23 -3.19
C LEU A 16 1.97 -0.98 -2.62
N PHE A 17 1.77 -0.98 -1.31
CA PHE A 17 0.94 -1.97 -0.61
C PHE A 17 -0.51 -1.52 -0.60
N THR A 18 -1.44 -2.41 -0.98
CA THR A 18 -2.88 -2.13 -0.94
C THR A 18 -3.62 -3.28 -0.26
N SER A 19 -4.87 -3.04 0.12
CA SER A 19 -5.81 -4.06 0.63
C SER A 19 -6.04 -5.23 -0.33
N GLN A 20 -5.78 -5.04 -1.63
CA GLN A 20 -5.92 -6.04 -2.69
C GLN A 20 -4.58 -6.62 -3.16
N GLY A 21 -3.50 -6.35 -2.43
CA GLY A 21 -2.15 -6.82 -2.74
C GLY A 21 -1.20 -5.70 -3.16
N VAL A 22 -0.05 -6.08 -3.68
CA VAL A 22 1.02 -5.16 -4.05
C VAL A 22 0.81 -4.67 -5.48
N ILE A 23 1.07 -3.40 -5.75
CA ILE A 23 1.03 -2.85 -7.12
C ILE A 23 2.34 -2.16 -7.46
N ASN A 24 2.70 -2.13 -8.75
CA ASN A 24 3.77 -1.28 -9.27
C ASN A 24 3.15 -0.18 -10.13
N ILE A 25 3.20 1.06 -9.65
CA ILE A 25 2.49 2.19 -10.26
C ILE A 25 3.07 2.60 -11.62
N GLN A 26 4.30 2.19 -11.94
CA GLN A 26 4.91 2.48 -13.24
C GLN A 26 4.33 1.62 -14.37
N ASN A 27 3.56 0.57 -14.04
CA ASN A 27 2.93 -0.29 -15.06
C ASN A 27 1.98 0.51 -15.96
N SER A 28 2.02 0.21 -17.27
CA SER A 28 1.21 0.90 -18.30
C SER A 28 -0.29 0.81 -18.06
N ARG A 29 -0.79 -0.25 -17.41
CA ARG A 29 -2.20 -0.44 -17.07
C ARG A 29 -2.80 0.71 -16.22
N TYR A 30 -1.95 1.49 -15.55
CA TYR A 30 -2.37 2.60 -14.72
C TYR A 30 -2.34 3.96 -15.43
N LEU A 31 -2.09 4.00 -16.74
CA LEU A 31 -1.99 5.25 -17.51
C LEU A 31 -3.27 6.09 -17.42
N ASP A 32 -4.42 5.45 -17.63
CA ASP A 32 -5.74 6.08 -17.64
C ASP A 32 -6.63 5.56 -16.48
N ASP A 33 -6.00 5.09 -15.41
CA ASP A 33 -6.70 4.63 -14.21
C ASP A 33 -6.91 5.80 -13.23
N PHE A 34 -8.09 6.42 -13.30
CA PHE A 34 -8.48 7.55 -12.45
C PHE A 34 -9.03 7.14 -11.08
N SER A 35 -8.95 5.86 -10.71
CA SER A 35 -9.32 5.42 -9.36
C SER A 35 -8.22 5.71 -8.34
N CYS A 36 -8.58 5.73 -7.06
CA CYS A 36 -7.64 5.86 -5.95
C CYS A 36 -6.71 4.63 -5.86
N VAL A 37 -5.58 4.76 -5.17
CA VAL A 37 -4.58 3.67 -5.05
C VAL A 37 -5.14 2.48 -4.25
N ASP A 38 -5.84 2.75 -3.15
CA ASP A 38 -6.46 1.73 -2.29
C ASP A 38 -7.73 2.30 -1.65
N GLU A 39 -8.88 1.68 -1.94
CA GLU A 39 -10.20 2.09 -1.43
C GLU A 39 -10.33 1.93 0.09
N GLU A 40 -9.52 1.07 0.70
CA GLU A 40 -9.50 0.90 2.15
C GLU A 40 -8.49 1.83 2.84
N CYS A 41 -7.85 2.75 2.13
CA CYS A 41 -6.85 3.67 2.68
C CYS A 41 -7.34 5.13 2.62
N ASN A 42 -7.22 5.84 3.75
CA ASN A 42 -7.64 7.24 3.87
C ASN A 42 -6.44 8.20 3.96
N CYS A 43 -5.28 7.83 3.40
CA CYS A 43 -4.11 8.70 3.38
C CYS A 43 -4.26 9.80 2.31
N HIS A 44 -3.43 10.84 2.39
CA HIS A 44 -3.44 11.96 1.44
C HIS A 44 -3.36 11.52 -0.03
N LEU A 45 -2.57 10.47 -0.33
CA LEU A 45 -2.51 9.91 -1.68
C LEU A 45 -3.85 9.33 -2.15
N CYS A 46 -4.56 8.58 -1.29
CA CYS A 46 -5.78 7.89 -1.68
C CYS A 46 -7.02 8.79 -1.69
N ASN A 47 -7.01 9.89 -0.92
CA ASN A 47 -8.13 10.83 -0.87
C ASN A 47 -8.10 11.83 -2.03
N ASP A 48 -6.90 12.31 -2.38
CA ASP A 48 -6.77 13.52 -3.22
C ASP A 48 -6.19 13.24 -4.62
N TYR A 49 -5.66 12.03 -4.86
CA TYR A 49 -4.95 11.71 -6.09
C TYR A 49 -5.35 10.34 -6.68
N THR A 50 -5.12 10.21 -7.99
CA THR A 50 -5.43 9.00 -8.75
C THR A 50 -4.20 8.17 -9.05
N LYS A 51 -4.39 6.89 -9.42
CA LYS A 51 -3.30 6.03 -9.92
C LYS A 51 -2.63 6.62 -11.17
N ALA A 52 -3.41 7.16 -12.10
CA ALA A 52 -2.91 7.84 -13.29
C ALA A 52 -1.99 9.02 -12.95
N TYR A 53 -2.41 9.88 -12.02
CA TYR A 53 -1.59 11.02 -11.60
C TYR A 53 -0.31 10.58 -10.90
N LEU A 54 -0.40 9.62 -9.97
CA LEU A 54 0.79 9.09 -9.31
C LEU A 54 1.76 8.48 -10.32
N ARG A 55 1.25 7.69 -11.28
CA ARG A 55 2.05 7.13 -12.37
C ARG A 55 2.76 8.22 -13.17
N HIS A 56 2.05 9.30 -13.51
CA HIS A 56 2.64 10.44 -14.20
C HIS A 56 3.81 11.04 -13.42
N LEU A 57 3.66 11.29 -12.11
CA LEU A 57 4.73 11.80 -11.26
C LEU A 57 5.97 10.89 -11.25
N PHE A 58 5.78 9.57 -11.23
CA PHE A 58 6.88 8.62 -11.32
C PHE A 58 7.59 8.65 -12.69
N ASN A 59 6.87 8.89 -13.79
CA ASN A 59 7.48 8.97 -15.12
C ASN A 59 8.34 10.22 -15.31
N ILE A 60 7.92 11.34 -14.71
CA ILE A 60 8.66 12.60 -14.77
C ILE A 60 9.69 12.76 -13.66
N ASN A 61 9.91 11.72 -12.85
CA ASN A 61 10.82 11.70 -11.70
C ASN A 61 10.55 12.81 -10.68
N GLU A 62 9.28 13.13 -10.45
CA GLU A 62 8.88 14.17 -9.50
C GLU A 62 8.95 13.68 -8.04
N MET A 63 9.50 14.52 -7.17
CA MET A 63 9.70 14.18 -5.76
C MET A 63 8.37 13.97 -5.01
N LEU A 64 7.30 14.64 -5.45
CA LEU A 64 5.98 14.48 -4.88
C LEU A 64 5.50 13.02 -4.97
N GLY A 65 5.76 12.34 -6.09
CA GLY A 65 5.37 10.93 -6.27
C GLY A 65 6.04 10.02 -5.25
N LEU A 66 7.34 10.23 -5.02
CA LEU A 66 8.12 9.49 -4.03
C LEU A 66 7.61 9.70 -2.59
N ARG A 67 7.25 10.94 -2.26
CA ARG A 67 6.72 11.32 -0.94
C ARG A 67 5.35 10.69 -0.70
N LEU A 68 4.44 10.80 -1.68
CA LEU A 68 3.09 10.24 -1.59
C LEU A 68 3.12 8.71 -1.46
N ALA A 69 3.93 8.03 -2.27
CA ALA A 69 4.06 6.57 -2.21
C ALA A 69 4.67 6.11 -0.87
N SER A 70 5.67 6.83 -0.36
CA SER A 70 6.26 6.53 0.95
C SER A 70 5.25 6.72 2.10
N LEU A 71 4.49 7.82 2.07
CA LEU A 71 3.44 8.10 3.04
C LEU A 71 2.39 6.99 3.04
N HIS A 72 1.88 6.63 1.86
CA HIS A 72 0.89 5.57 1.70
C HIS A 72 1.36 4.23 2.28
N ASN A 73 2.57 3.79 1.93
CA ASN A 73 3.11 2.54 2.42
C ASN A 73 3.32 2.53 3.95
N ILE A 74 3.75 3.65 4.53
CA ILE A 74 3.84 3.77 6.00
C ILE A 74 2.44 3.70 6.61
N THR A 75 1.45 4.42 6.06
CA THR A 75 0.07 4.39 6.56
C THR A 75 -0.51 2.98 6.50
N PHE A 76 -0.26 2.24 5.42
CA PHE A 76 -0.65 0.84 5.29
C PHE A 76 -0.08 -0.01 6.44
N TYR A 77 1.22 0.09 6.70
CA TYR A 77 1.87 -0.63 7.80
C TYR A 77 1.30 -0.25 9.17
N MET A 78 1.05 1.04 9.41
CA MET A 78 0.46 1.50 10.67
C MET A 78 -0.93 0.93 10.90
N LYS A 79 -1.78 0.91 9.87
CA LYS A 79 -3.13 0.33 9.90
C LYS A 79 -3.11 -1.19 10.10
N LEU A 80 -2.14 -1.88 9.48
CA LEU A 80 -1.93 -3.32 9.71
C LEU A 80 -1.59 -3.59 11.18
N MET A 81 -0.66 -2.84 11.76
CA MET A 81 -0.27 -3.01 13.16
C MET A 81 -1.41 -2.67 14.12
N GLU A 82 -2.22 -1.66 13.82
CA GLU A 82 -3.44 -1.35 14.57
C GLU A 82 -4.45 -2.51 14.53
N THR A 83 -4.69 -3.06 13.34
CA THR A 83 -5.60 -4.20 13.14
C THR A 83 -5.12 -5.42 13.92
N ILE A 84 -3.82 -5.73 13.86
CA ILE A 84 -3.20 -6.83 14.61
C ILE A 84 -3.47 -6.67 16.11
N ARG A 85 -3.19 -5.47 16.68
CA ARG A 85 -3.44 -5.20 18.09
C ARG A 85 -4.92 -5.37 18.44
N GLY A 86 -5.82 -4.85 17.61
CA GLY A 86 -7.26 -5.00 17.79
C GLY A 86 -7.74 -6.46 17.79
N LYS A 87 -7.16 -7.30 16.93
CA LYS A 87 -7.49 -8.73 16.85
C LYS A 87 -6.90 -9.55 18.00
N ILE A 88 -5.73 -9.17 18.50
CA ILE A 88 -5.15 -9.78 19.72
C ILE A 88 -6.04 -9.50 20.92
N ASN A 89 -6.45 -8.24 21.13
CA ASN A 89 -7.30 -7.86 22.27
C ASN A 89 -8.67 -8.56 22.27
N LYS A 90 -9.16 -8.97 21.09
CA LYS A 90 -10.42 -9.71 20.93
C LYS A 90 -10.26 -11.24 21.01
N GLY A 91 -9.03 -11.76 21.13
CA GLY A 91 -8.76 -13.20 21.09
C GLY A 91 -8.96 -13.84 19.71
N GLU A 92 -9.09 -13.04 18.64
CA GLU A 92 -9.41 -13.50 17.28
C GLU A 92 -8.17 -13.63 16.38
N PHE A 93 -6.98 -13.27 16.88
CA PHE A 93 -5.77 -13.12 16.09
C PHE A 93 -5.41 -14.36 15.26
N SER A 94 -5.47 -15.56 15.85
CA SER A 94 -5.07 -16.81 15.17
C SER A 94 -5.91 -17.09 13.92
N LYS A 95 -7.25 -17.01 14.04
CA LYS A 95 -8.15 -17.22 12.90
C LYS A 95 -7.99 -16.11 11.85
N TRP A 96 -7.83 -14.87 12.31
CA TRP A 96 -7.68 -13.72 11.42
C TRP A 96 -6.36 -13.79 10.62
N SER A 97 -5.24 -14.13 11.26
CA SER A 97 -3.92 -14.14 10.61
C SER A 97 -3.83 -15.20 9.52
N VAL A 98 -4.39 -16.39 9.73
CA VAL A 98 -4.45 -17.44 8.70
C VAL A 98 -5.25 -16.96 7.48
N ASN A 99 -6.44 -16.39 7.71
CA ASN A 99 -7.26 -15.85 6.62
C ASN A 99 -6.57 -14.70 5.88
N TYR A 100 -5.93 -13.80 6.63
CA TYR A 100 -5.20 -12.67 6.07
C TYR A 100 -4.02 -13.13 5.20
N LEU A 101 -3.21 -14.07 5.69
CA LEU A 101 -2.08 -14.63 4.95
C LEU A 101 -2.54 -15.39 3.71
N ASN A 102 -3.65 -16.14 3.77
CA ASN A 102 -4.22 -16.82 2.60
C ASN A 102 -4.67 -15.83 1.51
N LYS A 103 -5.17 -14.65 1.89
CA LYS A 103 -5.50 -13.58 0.93
C LYS A 103 -4.24 -13.05 0.24
N TYR A 104 -3.14 -12.87 0.98
CA TYR A 104 -1.90 -12.30 0.47
C TYR A 104 -0.98 -13.31 -0.24
N SER A 105 -1.03 -14.60 0.10
CA SER A 105 -0.19 -15.64 -0.51
C SER A 105 -0.53 -15.94 -1.98
N HIS A 106 -1.73 -15.55 -2.43
CA HIS A 106 -2.12 -15.61 -3.83
C HIS A 106 -1.60 -14.45 -4.68
N ASP A 107 -0.95 -13.45 -4.08
CA ASP A 107 -0.28 -12.40 -4.83
C ASP A 107 1.11 -12.88 -5.27
N GLN A 108 1.24 -13.33 -6.52
CA GLN A 108 2.48 -13.86 -7.14
C GLN A 108 3.65 -12.84 -7.26
N ARG A 109 3.60 -11.73 -6.52
CA ARG A 109 4.51 -10.59 -6.62
C ARG A 109 5.30 -10.32 -5.32
N MET A 110 5.20 -11.22 -4.34
CA MET A 110 6.15 -11.34 -3.22
C MET A 110 7.23 -12.37 -3.51
#